data_AF-A0A3B9NPS0-F1
#
_entry.id   AF-A0A3B9NPS0-F1
#
_cell.length_a   1.000
_cell.length_b   1.000
_cell.length_c   1.000
_cell.angle_alpha   90.00
_cell.angle_beta   90.00
_cell.angle_gamma   90.00
#
_symmetry.space_group_name_H-M   'P 1'
#
loop_
_entity.id
_entity.type
_entity.pdbx_description
1 polymer ?
#
loop_
_entity_poly.entity_id
_entity_poly.type
_entity_poly.pdbx_seq_one_letter_code
_entity_poly.pdbx_strand_id
1 'polypeptide(L)'
;MYVLQKGLSGLLFLGCVAFGGNASGETTWQVTPKFKINYPALQEVSGISRSQRFEDVFWVHNDSGDEARVFAINRQGDVIYPEFLPFHGQQSRPGRRPWPGHAIELAAHYDWEDIASDADWLYIADTGNNGNARRDLGIYKVPQFNPRVIEKTRAMRYIPVAYPDQQLFPAENWHYDSEALFVDAGQLYLITKHRVAGRIGTFEPGGNLYRLTDAESDRPNELKQVDSLSTLFMVTGAALSPNGERLAVLGFRDLWLFPRPSSGDAWLSESHQTLDLTPYFMGQVEAITWLDDQRLWVVNEAGSVFEVSLDAAVGKKEASLP
;
A
#
# COMPACT_ATOMS: atom_id res chain seq x y z
N MET A 1 36.62 -12.95 -46.94
CA MET A 1 36.52 -12.56 -45.52
C MET A 1 35.05 -12.66 -45.15
N TYR A 2 34.67 -13.79 -44.54
CA TYR A 2 33.28 -14.19 -44.35
C TYR A 2 32.67 -13.47 -43.13
N VAL A 3 31.50 -12.88 -43.34
CA VAL A 3 30.60 -12.38 -42.31
C VAL A 3 29.89 -13.58 -41.68
N LEU A 4 29.89 -13.67 -40.35
CA LEU A 4 29.06 -14.63 -39.61
C LEU A 4 28.36 -13.91 -38.46
N GLN A 5 27.10 -13.60 -38.71
CA GLN A 5 26.09 -13.19 -37.76
C GLN A 5 25.60 -14.45 -37.03
N LYS A 6 25.59 -14.45 -35.70
CA LYS A 6 24.84 -15.43 -34.91
C LYS A 6 24.01 -14.69 -33.86
N GLY A 7 22.70 -14.68 -34.10
CA GLY A 7 21.71 -14.37 -33.08
C GLY A 7 21.59 -15.54 -32.11
N LEU A 8 21.42 -15.20 -30.83
CA LEU A 8 21.02 -16.15 -29.80
C LEU A 8 19.68 -15.66 -29.24
N SER A 9 18.59 -16.31 -29.64
CA SER A 9 17.28 -16.15 -29.05
C SER A 9 17.26 -16.88 -27.71
N GLY A 10 17.21 -16.13 -26.61
CA GLY A 10 16.96 -16.69 -25.27
C GLY A 10 15.46 -16.86 -25.06
N LEU A 11 15.00 -18.11 -24.97
CA LEU A 11 13.66 -18.47 -24.50
C LEU A 11 13.60 -18.23 -22.98
N LEU A 12 12.76 -17.29 -22.52
CA LEU A 12 12.35 -17.20 -21.12
C LEU A 12 11.34 -18.32 -20.84
N PHE A 13 11.70 -19.27 -19.98
CA PHE A 13 10.75 -20.19 -19.38
C PHE A 13 10.02 -19.47 -18.24
N LEU A 14 8.74 -19.13 -18.43
CA LEU A 14 7.83 -18.87 -17.33
C LEU A 14 7.49 -20.21 -16.66
N GLY A 15 8.03 -20.45 -15.47
CA GLY A 15 7.61 -21.57 -14.63
C GLY A 15 6.38 -21.17 -13.82
N CYS A 16 5.19 -21.63 -14.23
CA CYS A 16 4.05 -21.73 -13.32
C CYS A 16 4.22 -22.99 -12.48
N VAL A 17 4.37 -22.84 -11.16
CA VAL A 17 4.30 -23.97 -10.23
C VAL A 17 2.92 -23.93 -9.58
N ALA A 18 2.09 -24.93 -9.87
CA ALA A 18 0.83 -25.18 -9.18
C ALA A 18 1.03 -26.36 -8.23
N PHE A 19 0.78 -26.16 -6.93
CA PHE A 19 0.66 -27.26 -5.97
C PHE A 19 -0.81 -27.62 -5.80
N GLY A 20 -1.13 -28.92 -5.84
CA GLY A 20 -2.47 -29.44 -5.66
C GLY A 20 -2.58 -30.30 -4.41
N GLY A 21 -3.64 -30.06 -3.62
CA GLY A 21 -4.27 -31.05 -2.75
C GLY A 21 -4.72 -30.54 -1.38
N ASN A 22 -5.98 -30.11 -1.22
CA ASN A 22 -7.10 -30.89 -0.68
C ASN A 22 -8.40 -30.05 -0.65
N ALA A 23 -9.55 -30.72 -0.72
CA ALA A 23 -10.87 -30.12 -0.82
C ALA A 23 -11.35 -29.49 0.49
N SER A 24 -10.98 -28.23 0.71
CA SER A 24 -11.93 -27.17 1.10
C SER A 24 -11.92 -26.15 -0.04
N GLY A 25 -12.84 -25.20 -0.09
CA GLY A 25 -12.84 -24.17 -1.16
C GLY A 25 -11.66 -23.20 -1.01
N GLU A 26 -10.43 -23.69 -1.05
CA GLU A 26 -9.21 -22.91 -0.89
C GLU A 26 -9.07 -21.94 -2.06
N THR A 27 -9.06 -20.65 -1.73
CA THR A 27 -8.62 -19.62 -2.66
C THR A 27 -7.23 -20.00 -3.14
N THR A 28 -7.07 -20.22 -4.45
CA THR A 28 -5.76 -20.45 -5.02
C THR A 28 -5.15 -19.10 -5.34
N TRP A 29 -3.96 -18.86 -4.81
CA TRP A 29 -3.24 -17.61 -5.02
C TRP A 29 -2.31 -17.75 -6.22
N GLN A 30 -2.34 -16.79 -7.14
CA GLN A 30 -1.33 -16.65 -8.17
C GLN A 30 -0.57 -15.36 -7.98
N VAL A 31 0.75 -15.44 -8.01
CA VAL A 31 1.64 -14.30 -7.86
C VAL A 31 2.48 -14.17 -9.12
N THR A 32 2.41 -13.02 -9.79
CA THR A 32 3.10 -12.78 -11.06
C THR A 32 3.85 -11.44 -11.02
N PRO A 33 5.18 -11.41 -11.25
CA PRO A 33 5.90 -10.16 -11.48
C PRO A 33 5.36 -9.44 -12.71
N LYS A 34 5.14 -8.12 -12.63
CA LYS A 34 4.54 -7.34 -13.73
C LYS A 34 5.55 -6.42 -14.40
N PHE A 35 5.97 -5.39 -13.69
CA PHE A 35 6.87 -4.36 -14.19
C PHE A 35 7.62 -3.72 -13.02
N LYS A 36 8.61 -2.88 -13.33
CA LYS A 36 9.29 -2.03 -12.36
C LYS A 36 8.95 -0.57 -12.67
N ILE A 37 8.52 0.18 -11.65
CA ILE A 37 8.35 1.63 -11.73
C ILE A 37 9.75 2.23 -11.88
N ASN A 38 10.16 2.46 -13.13
CA ASN A 38 11.49 2.94 -13.43
C ASN A 38 11.45 4.47 -13.59
N TYR A 39 11.47 5.18 -12.47
CA TYR A 39 11.45 6.63 -12.47
C TYR A 39 12.44 7.22 -11.46
N PRO A 40 13.41 8.08 -11.86
CA PRO A 40 14.48 8.53 -10.96
C PRO A 40 14.03 9.22 -9.67
N ALA A 41 12.83 9.81 -9.65
CA ALA A 41 12.29 10.47 -8.46
C ALA A 41 11.43 9.54 -7.57
N LEU A 42 11.25 8.26 -7.96
CA LEU A 42 10.55 7.22 -7.18
C LEU A 42 11.54 6.08 -6.93
N GLN A 43 12.30 6.16 -5.82
CA GLN A 43 13.38 5.21 -5.52
C GLN A 43 13.08 4.30 -4.32
N GLU A 44 12.17 4.71 -3.43
CA GLU A 44 11.86 4.04 -2.16
C GLU A 44 10.35 4.01 -1.96
N VAL A 45 9.62 3.29 -2.81
CA VAL A 45 8.15 3.25 -2.79
C VAL A 45 7.66 2.70 -1.46
N SER A 46 6.86 3.50 -0.75
CA SER A 46 6.30 3.15 0.55
C SER A 46 4.78 2.94 0.46
N GLY A 47 4.03 3.88 -0.14
CA GLY A 47 2.58 3.75 -0.30
C GLY A 47 2.10 3.71 -1.76
N ILE A 48 0.98 3.00 -2.00
CA ILE A 48 0.26 2.99 -3.29
C ILE A 48 -1.26 2.94 -3.10
N SER A 49 -2.01 3.76 -3.85
CA SER A 49 -3.48 3.73 -3.83
C SER A 49 -4.09 3.88 -5.21
N ARG A 50 -4.95 2.96 -5.63
CA ARG A 50 -5.75 3.10 -6.85
C ARG A 50 -6.77 4.22 -6.68
N SER A 51 -6.78 5.20 -7.59
CA SER A 51 -7.81 6.24 -7.60
C SER A 51 -9.19 5.62 -7.90
N GLN A 52 -10.17 5.95 -7.07
CA GLN A 52 -11.58 5.63 -7.34
C GLN A 52 -12.24 6.66 -8.27
N ARG A 53 -11.59 7.81 -8.47
CA ARG A 53 -12.11 8.95 -9.24
C ARG A 53 -11.60 8.98 -10.69
N PHE A 54 -10.32 8.68 -10.87
CA PHE A 54 -9.67 8.76 -12.18
C PHE A 54 -9.29 7.37 -12.64
N GLU A 55 -9.82 6.99 -13.81
CA GLU A 55 -9.48 5.71 -14.43
C GLU A 55 -7.98 5.64 -14.72
N ASP A 56 -7.41 4.46 -14.47
CA ASP A 56 -6.01 4.14 -14.77
C ASP A 56 -5.03 5.12 -14.09
N VAL A 57 -5.32 5.48 -12.83
CA VAL A 57 -4.46 6.29 -11.96
C VAL A 57 -4.21 5.56 -10.65
N PHE A 58 -2.94 5.41 -10.29
CA PHE A 58 -2.48 4.94 -9.00
C PHE A 58 -1.58 6.01 -8.40
N TRP A 59 -1.90 6.44 -7.19
CA TRP A 59 -1.09 7.38 -6.42
C TRP A 59 0.01 6.63 -5.70
N VAL A 60 1.23 7.15 -5.73
CA VAL A 60 2.41 6.52 -5.14
C VAL A 60 3.25 7.60 -4.44
N HIS A 61 3.90 7.27 -3.33
CA HIS A 61 4.90 8.14 -2.71
C HIS A 61 6.13 7.34 -2.27
N ASN A 62 7.24 8.04 -2.08
CA ASN A 62 8.40 7.46 -1.44
C ASN A 62 8.25 7.46 0.09
N ASP A 63 9.05 6.62 0.74
CA ASP A 63 9.36 6.60 2.17
C ASP A 63 10.08 7.91 2.60
N SER A 64 10.41 8.01 3.89
CA SER A 64 11.06 9.13 4.55
C SER A 64 12.32 9.64 3.83
N GLY A 65 12.53 10.96 3.90
CA GLY A 65 13.68 11.63 3.26
C GLY A 65 13.40 12.22 1.88
N ASP A 66 12.17 12.07 1.36
CA ASP A 66 11.71 12.75 0.16
C ASP A 66 11.06 14.13 0.47
N GLU A 67 10.64 14.83 -0.58
CA GLU A 67 9.78 16.02 -0.48
C GLU A 67 8.31 15.63 -0.25
N ALA A 68 7.49 16.56 0.25
CA ALA A 68 6.04 16.34 0.39
C ALA A 68 5.34 16.33 -0.96
N ARG A 69 5.36 15.18 -1.64
CA ARG A 69 4.85 14.99 -3.00
C ARG A 69 4.29 13.59 -3.21
N VAL A 70 3.40 13.47 -4.18
CA VAL A 70 2.90 12.19 -4.69
C VAL A 70 3.14 12.09 -6.19
N PHE A 71 3.21 10.88 -6.70
CA PHE A 71 3.28 10.59 -8.12
C PHE A 71 2.01 9.86 -8.55
N ALA A 72 1.57 10.09 -9.78
CA ALA A 72 0.55 9.27 -10.41
C ALA A 72 1.22 8.33 -11.42
N ILE A 73 0.84 7.07 -11.43
CA ILE A 73 1.22 6.10 -12.46
C ILE A 73 -0.02 5.45 -13.09
N ASN A 74 0.12 4.92 -14.31
CA ASN A 74 -0.91 4.10 -14.96
C ASN A 74 -0.70 2.59 -14.70
N ARG A 75 -1.57 1.74 -15.26
CA ARG A 75 -1.48 0.26 -15.18
C ARG A 75 -0.16 -0.33 -15.73
N GLN A 76 0.61 0.43 -16.50
CA GLN A 76 1.89 0.03 -17.08
C GLN A 76 3.09 0.51 -16.25
N GLY A 77 2.87 1.32 -15.20
CA GLY A 77 3.92 1.93 -14.39
C GLY A 77 4.49 3.23 -14.99
N ASP A 78 3.88 3.77 -16.04
CA ASP A 78 4.29 5.05 -16.61
C ASP A 78 3.78 6.20 -15.74
N VAL A 79 4.63 7.21 -15.53
CA VAL A 79 4.27 8.39 -14.73
C VAL A 79 3.28 9.24 -15.52
N ILE A 80 2.18 9.61 -14.87
CA ILE A 80 1.16 10.51 -15.39
C ILE A 80 1.46 11.92 -14.87
N TYR A 81 1.51 12.89 -15.79
CA TYR A 81 1.83 14.27 -15.48
C TYR A 81 1.18 15.22 -16.50
N PRO A 82 1.13 16.54 -16.23
CA PRO A 82 0.61 17.50 -17.20
C PRO A 82 1.58 17.74 -18.36
N GLU A 83 1.39 17.03 -19.48
CA GLU A 83 2.32 17.04 -20.62
C GLU A 83 2.52 18.43 -21.28
N PHE A 84 1.61 19.38 -21.07
CA PHE A 84 1.75 20.75 -21.55
C PHE A 84 2.80 21.56 -20.77
N LEU A 85 3.21 21.11 -19.58
CA LEU A 85 4.29 21.70 -18.78
C LEU A 85 5.67 21.22 -19.27
N PRO A 86 6.78 21.90 -18.93
CA PRO A 86 8.12 21.62 -19.45
C PRO A 86 8.76 20.35 -18.84
N PHE A 87 7.98 19.27 -18.69
CA PHE A 87 8.40 18.02 -18.07
C PHE A 87 8.36 16.82 -19.04
N HIS A 88 8.97 15.71 -18.62
CA HIS A 88 8.90 14.41 -19.26
C HIS A 88 8.74 13.29 -18.21
N GLY A 89 8.09 12.20 -18.62
CA GLY A 89 8.01 10.95 -17.85
C GLY A 89 9.26 10.09 -18.01
N GLN A 90 9.10 8.78 -18.14
CA GLN A 90 10.18 7.80 -18.25
C GLN A 90 11.18 8.11 -19.37
N GLN A 91 10.68 8.63 -20.49
CA GLN A 91 11.52 8.95 -21.65
C GLN A 91 11.97 10.41 -21.61
N SER A 92 13.29 10.63 -21.57
CA SER A 92 13.88 11.97 -21.68
C SER A 92 13.51 12.65 -23.00
N ARG A 93 13.22 13.95 -22.94
CA ARG A 93 12.85 14.77 -24.10
C ARG A 93 13.73 16.04 -24.12
N PRO A 94 14.34 16.42 -25.26
CA PRO A 94 15.17 17.62 -25.34
C PRO A 94 14.45 18.88 -24.83
N GLY A 95 15.11 19.64 -23.98
CA GLY A 95 14.56 20.88 -23.40
C GLY A 95 13.46 20.68 -22.35
N ARG A 96 13.15 19.44 -21.95
CA ARG A 96 12.23 19.11 -20.86
C ARG A 96 13.02 18.57 -19.66
N ARG A 97 12.45 18.72 -18.46
CA ARG A 97 13.01 18.18 -17.20
C ARG A 97 12.23 16.94 -16.76
N PRO A 98 12.77 16.04 -15.94
CA PRO A 98 11.96 15.00 -15.31
C PRO A 98 10.81 15.65 -14.51
N TRP A 99 9.60 15.11 -14.62
CA TRP A 99 8.48 15.41 -13.73
C TRP A 99 8.89 15.23 -12.25
N PRO A 100 8.81 16.29 -11.42
CA PRO A 100 9.27 16.24 -10.04
C PRO A 100 8.25 15.61 -9.08
N GLY A 101 7.10 15.13 -9.56
CA GLY A 101 5.98 14.73 -8.72
C GLY A 101 5.01 15.89 -8.46
N HIS A 102 3.80 15.55 -8.01
CA HIS A 102 2.79 16.51 -7.59
C HIS A 102 3.09 16.94 -6.15
N ALA A 103 3.59 18.16 -5.98
CA ALA A 103 3.77 18.73 -4.65
C ALA A 103 2.43 18.79 -3.90
N ILE A 104 2.45 18.37 -2.64
CA ILE A 104 1.36 18.54 -1.68
C ILE A 104 1.71 19.75 -0.82
N GLU A 105 1.26 20.92 -1.25
CA GLU A 105 1.47 22.15 -0.49
C GLU A 105 0.82 22.04 0.90
N LEU A 106 1.44 22.72 1.88
CA LEU A 106 1.04 22.69 3.30
C LEU A 106 1.24 21.33 3.99
N ALA A 107 1.96 20.40 3.36
CA ALA A 107 2.40 19.17 4.00
C ALA A 107 3.93 19.16 4.20
N ALA A 108 4.36 18.41 5.21
CA ALA A 108 5.74 18.03 5.45
C ALA A 108 5.85 16.50 5.34
N HIS A 109 6.96 16.04 4.78
CA HIS A 109 7.29 14.62 4.63
C HIS A 109 8.26 14.24 5.75
N TYR A 110 7.72 13.95 6.93
CA TYR A 110 8.53 13.53 8.08
C TYR A 110 8.77 12.02 8.05
N ASP A 111 7.69 11.23 8.01
CA ASP A 111 7.75 9.76 7.97
C ASP A 111 6.43 9.23 7.36
N TRP A 112 6.27 9.40 6.04
CA TRP A 112 5.06 8.94 5.32
C TRP A 112 5.12 7.45 5.04
N GLU A 113 4.17 6.69 5.58
CA GLU A 113 4.22 5.22 5.54
C GLU A 113 3.20 4.59 4.58
N ASP A 114 2.01 5.18 4.44
CA ASP A 114 0.99 4.60 3.57
C ASP A 114 0.02 5.65 3.02
N ILE A 115 -0.66 5.30 1.93
CA ILE A 115 -1.65 6.13 1.26
C ILE A 115 -2.91 5.33 0.95
N ALA A 116 -4.05 5.88 1.33
CA ALA A 116 -5.36 5.34 0.99
C ALA A 116 -6.21 6.39 0.27
N SER A 117 -7.27 5.95 -0.40
CA SER A 117 -8.15 6.90 -1.10
C SER A 117 -9.60 6.43 -1.20
N ASP A 118 -10.48 7.43 -1.24
CA ASP A 118 -11.88 7.28 -1.64
C ASP A 118 -12.16 8.09 -2.93
N ALA A 119 -13.43 8.27 -3.28
CA ALA A 119 -13.85 8.98 -4.50
C ALA A 119 -13.49 10.48 -4.52
N ASP A 120 -13.28 11.09 -3.35
CA ASP A 120 -13.07 12.53 -3.20
C ASP A 120 -11.71 12.88 -2.59
N TRP A 121 -11.11 11.98 -1.81
CA TRP A 121 -9.93 12.24 -1.00
C TRP A 121 -8.81 11.20 -1.19
N LEU A 122 -7.58 11.70 -1.10
CA LEU A 122 -6.38 10.97 -0.76
C LEU A 122 -6.07 11.21 0.71
N TYR A 123 -5.66 10.16 1.39
CA TYR A 123 -5.27 10.16 2.79
C TYR A 123 -3.83 9.65 2.85
N ILE A 124 -2.91 10.48 3.31
CA ILE A 124 -1.48 10.17 3.37
C ILE A 124 -1.07 10.11 4.83
N ALA A 125 -0.59 8.97 5.29
CA ALA A 125 -0.27 8.71 6.69
C ALA A 125 1.18 9.13 6.99
N ASP A 126 1.35 10.25 7.70
CA ASP A 126 2.62 10.65 8.32
C ASP A 126 2.64 10.06 9.73
N THR A 127 2.78 8.74 9.78
CA THR A 127 2.56 7.92 10.98
C THR A 127 3.74 7.04 11.36
N GLY A 128 4.83 7.11 10.59
CA GLY A 128 6.09 6.44 10.91
C GLY A 128 6.66 6.94 12.23
N ASN A 129 7.03 5.98 13.07
CA ASN A 129 7.44 6.21 14.45
C ASN A 129 8.37 5.08 14.95
N ASN A 130 9.38 4.75 14.14
CA ASN A 130 10.37 3.70 14.41
C ASN A 130 10.91 3.67 15.86
N GLY A 131 11.17 4.85 16.44
CA GLY A 131 11.66 5.01 17.82
C GLY A 131 10.57 5.23 18.88
N ASN A 132 9.29 5.19 18.49
CA ASN A 132 8.12 5.41 19.34
C ASN A 132 8.17 6.71 20.15
N ALA A 133 8.74 7.76 19.56
CA ALA A 133 9.07 9.03 20.22
C ALA A 133 8.39 10.26 19.58
N ARG A 134 7.76 10.10 18.41
CA ARG A 134 7.06 11.19 17.72
C ARG A 134 5.72 11.53 18.39
N ARG A 135 5.38 12.81 18.36
CA ARG A 135 4.16 13.41 18.96
C ARG A 135 3.31 14.15 17.93
N ASP A 136 3.80 14.20 16.71
CA ASP A 136 3.33 14.96 15.57
C ASP A 136 2.91 13.99 14.45
N LEU A 137 2.26 12.89 14.83
CA LEU A 137 1.72 11.90 13.90
C LEU A 137 0.38 12.40 13.35
N GLY A 138 0.06 12.02 12.13
CA GLY A 138 -1.22 12.42 11.55
C GLY A 138 -1.43 11.98 10.11
N ILE A 139 -2.58 12.38 9.57
CA ILE A 139 -3.00 12.03 8.22
C ILE A 139 -3.27 13.31 7.45
N TYR A 140 -2.59 13.50 6.32
CA TYR A 140 -2.93 14.56 5.37
C TYR A 140 -4.14 14.14 4.54
N LYS A 141 -5.18 14.99 4.53
CA LYS A 141 -6.37 14.84 3.68
C LYS A 141 -6.25 15.77 2.48
N VAL A 142 -6.09 15.20 1.30
CA VAL A 142 -5.82 15.91 0.04
C VAL A 142 -6.96 15.59 -0.95
N PRO A 143 -7.54 16.56 -1.66
CA PRO A 143 -8.59 16.26 -2.63
C PRO A 143 -8.03 15.42 -3.77
N GLN A 144 -8.80 14.46 -4.28
CA GLN A 144 -8.50 13.80 -5.55
C GLN A 144 -8.39 14.85 -6.66
N PHE A 145 -7.34 14.79 -7.48
CA PHE A 145 -7.10 15.73 -8.57
C PHE A 145 -6.68 15.00 -9.84
N ASN A 146 -6.93 15.58 -11.02
CA ASN A 146 -6.54 14.96 -12.27
C ASN A 146 -5.04 15.19 -12.53
N PRO A 147 -4.18 14.16 -12.46
CA PRO A 147 -2.72 14.32 -12.58
C PRO A 147 -2.28 14.74 -14.00
N ARG A 148 -3.17 14.63 -14.99
CA ARG A 148 -2.90 15.03 -16.38
C ARG A 148 -2.99 16.53 -16.61
N VAL A 149 -3.53 17.29 -15.64
CA VAL A 149 -3.75 18.74 -15.79
C VAL A 149 -3.37 19.57 -14.56
N ILE A 150 -3.19 18.95 -13.40
CA ILE A 150 -2.82 19.64 -12.16
C ILE A 150 -1.34 19.37 -11.87
N GLU A 151 -0.54 20.44 -11.78
CA GLU A 151 0.88 20.34 -11.41
C GLU A 151 1.05 19.99 -9.94
N LYS A 152 0.33 20.72 -9.07
CA LYS A 152 0.43 20.66 -7.62
C LYS A 152 -0.94 20.84 -6.98
N THR A 153 -1.10 20.31 -5.78
CA THR A 153 -2.30 20.47 -4.95
C THR A 153 -1.89 20.85 -3.54
N ARG A 154 -2.85 20.98 -2.62
CA ARG A 154 -2.58 21.25 -1.21
C ARG A 154 -3.30 20.26 -0.30
N ALA A 155 -2.71 19.98 0.85
CA ALA A 155 -3.44 19.37 1.94
C ALA A 155 -4.56 20.32 2.38
N MET A 156 -5.80 19.82 2.40
CA MET A 156 -6.94 20.59 2.89
C MET A 156 -7.03 20.53 4.41
N ARG A 157 -6.48 19.47 5.00
CA ARG A 157 -6.39 19.26 6.44
C ARG A 157 -5.19 18.36 6.75
N TYR A 158 -4.56 18.62 7.89
CA TYR A 158 -3.75 17.64 8.58
C TYR A 158 -4.54 17.19 9.81
N ILE A 159 -4.82 15.90 9.90
CA ILE A 159 -5.59 15.30 11.00
C ILE A 159 -4.58 14.73 11.99
N PRO A 160 -4.25 15.45 13.08
CA PRO A 160 -3.31 14.94 14.06
C PRO A 160 -3.90 13.71 14.75
N VAL A 161 -3.08 12.69 14.99
CA VAL A 161 -3.47 11.45 15.67
C VAL A 161 -2.58 11.21 16.90
N ALA A 162 -3.15 10.60 17.92
CA ALA A 162 -2.44 10.17 19.11
C ALA A 162 -2.95 8.80 19.56
N TYR A 163 -2.03 7.95 19.99
CA TYR A 163 -2.39 6.70 20.65
C TYR A 163 -2.66 6.96 22.13
N PRO A 164 -3.84 6.57 22.65
CA PRO A 164 -4.23 6.89 24.03
C PRO A 164 -3.28 6.30 25.07
N ASP A 165 -2.66 5.16 24.77
CA ASP A 165 -1.77 4.44 25.69
C ASP A 165 -0.29 4.87 25.57
N GLN A 166 0.06 5.73 24.60
CA GLN A 166 1.40 6.27 24.46
C GLN A 166 1.61 7.51 25.34
N GLN A 167 1.88 7.28 26.62
CA GLN A 167 2.06 8.37 27.59
C GLN A 167 3.51 8.86 27.72
N LEU A 168 4.48 8.02 27.31
CA LEU A 168 5.91 8.32 27.30
C LEU A 168 6.46 8.38 25.87
N PHE A 169 7.52 9.16 25.68
CA PHE A 169 8.18 9.36 24.38
C PHE A 169 9.71 9.40 24.58
N PRO A 170 10.46 8.34 24.21
CA PRO A 170 9.99 7.07 23.67
C PRO A 170 9.00 6.34 24.58
N ALA A 171 8.09 5.59 23.98
CA ALA A 171 7.13 4.76 24.71
C ALA A 171 7.79 3.59 25.44
N GLU A 172 7.13 3.06 26.48
CA GLU A 172 7.60 1.83 27.18
C GLU A 172 7.49 0.60 26.27
N ASN A 173 6.34 0.47 25.57
CA ASN A 173 6.12 -0.53 24.52
C ASN A 173 6.24 0.15 23.16
N TRP A 174 6.96 -0.47 22.22
CA TRP A 174 7.19 0.11 20.89
C TRP A 174 6.16 -0.38 19.87
N HIS A 175 4.89 -0.11 20.17
CA HIS A 175 3.69 -0.56 19.42
C HIS A 175 2.87 0.60 18.84
N TYR A 176 3.45 1.80 18.76
CA TYR A 176 2.80 3.07 18.37
C TYR A 176 3.40 3.64 17.08
N ASP A 177 3.69 2.73 16.16
CA ASP A 177 4.24 2.98 14.84
C ASP A 177 3.28 2.38 13.82
N SER A 178 2.57 3.22 13.06
CA SER A 178 1.56 2.76 12.12
C SER A 178 2.05 2.87 10.71
N GLU A 179 1.99 1.73 10.03
CA GLU A 179 2.60 1.55 8.72
C GLU A 179 1.60 0.96 7.72
N ALA A 180 0.32 1.11 8.02
CA ALA A 180 -0.75 0.69 7.12
C ALA A 180 -1.98 1.55 7.38
N LEU A 181 -2.60 2.02 6.31
CA LEU A 181 -3.77 2.90 6.31
C LEU A 181 -4.84 2.34 5.36
N PHE A 182 -6.08 2.24 5.82
CA PHE A 182 -7.21 2.00 4.91
C PHE A 182 -8.44 2.82 5.26
N VAL A 183 -9.34 2.95 4.29
CA VAL A 183 -10.63 3.64 4.42
C VAL A 183 -11.75 2.61 4.31
N ASP A 184 -12.69 2.61 5.25
CA ASP A 184 -13.94 1.88 5.15
C ASP A 184 -15.13 2.79 5.44
N ALA A 185 -16.03 2.95 4.47
CA ALA A 185 -17.23 3.80 4.58
C ALA A 185 -16.93 5.23 5.12
N GLY A 186 -15.80 5.82 4.70
CA GLY A 186 -15.35 7.15 5.13
C GLY A 186 -14.69 7.21 6.51
N GLN A 187 -14.52 6.07 7.18
CA GLN A 187 -13.73 5.94 8.41
C GLN A 187 -12.29 5.55 8.06
N LEU A 188 -11.33 6.14 8.77
CA LEU A 188 -9.90 5.89 8.60
C LEU A 188 -9.41 4.93 9.68
N TYR A 189 -8.59 3.97 9.27
CA TYR A 189 -8.02 2.95 10.13
C TYR A 189 -6.53 2.82 9.94
N LEU A 190 -5.81 2.62 11.03
CA LEU A 190 -4.36 2.44 11.07
C LEU A 190 -4.02 1.09 11.70
N ILE A 191 -2.99 0.41 11.17
CA ILE A 191 -2.46 -0.83 11.76
C ILE A 191 -1.01 -0.61 12.16
N THR A 192 -0.62 -1.09 13.34
CA THR A 192 0.73 -0.88 13.89
C THR A 192 1.74 -1.98 13.52
N LYS A 193 3.00 -1.58 13.35
CA LYS A 193 4.18 -2.46 13.23
C LYS A 193 4.90 -2.52 14.58
N HIS A 194 4.94 -3.71 15.20
CA HIS A 194 5.51 -3.86 16.53
C HIS A 194 7.04 -4.08 16.52
N ARG A 195 7.74 -3.37 17.41
CA ARG A 195 9.18 -3.49 17.64
C ARG A 195 9.48 -3.83 19.09
N VAL A 196 10.62 -4.47 19.32
CA VAL A 196 11.15 -4.67 20.68
C VAL A 196 11.67 -3.34 21.20
N ALA A 197 11.15 -2.90 22.35
CA ALA A 197 11.50 -1.61 22.93
C ALA A 197 13.01 -1.40 23.08
N GLY A 198 13.49 -0.23 22.64
CA GLY A 198 14.91 0.14 22.66
C GLY A 198 15.76 -0.52 21.55
N ARG A 199 15.17 -1.29 20.64
CA ARG A 199 15.87 -1.98 19.54
C ARG A 199 15.20 -1.73 18.20
N ILE A 200 15.50 -0.59 17.57
CA ILE A 200 14.87 -0.12 16.31
C ILE A 200 14.81 -1.21 15.22
N GLY A 201 15.89 -2.00 15.05
CA GLY A 201 15.95 -3.07 14.03
C GLY A 201 15.45 -4.44 14.49
N THR A 202 14.76 -4.55 15.62
CA THR A 202 14.23 -5.83 16.12
C THR A 202 12.71 -5.76 16.22
N PHE A 203 12.04 -6.62 15.45
CA PHE A 203 10.59 -6.69 15.37
C PHE A 203 10.05 -7.82 16.25
N GLU A 204 8.79 -7.68 16.68
CA GLU A 204 8.06 -8.74 17.38
C GLU A 204 6.65 -8.92 16.80
N PRO A 205 6.04 -10.12 16.93
CA PRO A 205 4.69 -10.34 16.45
C PRO A 205 3.66 -9.46 17.18
N GLY A 206 2.68 -9.00 16.41
CA GLY A 206 1.58 -8.17 16.86
C GLY A 206 1.28 -7.04 15.90
N GLY A 207 0.01 -6.66 15.87
CA GLY A 207 -0.48 -5.43 15.26
C GLY A 207 -1.81 -5.04 15.88
N ASN A 208 -1.98 -3.76 16.16
CA ASN A 208 -3.19 -3.18 16.71
C ASN A 208 -3.93 -2.43 15.60
N LEU A 209 -5.25 -2.64 15.50
CA LEU A 209 -6.11 -1.89 14.60
C LEU A 209 -6.72 -0.71 15.35
N TYR A 210 -6.41 0.49 14.88
CA TYR A 210 -6.93 1.73 15.41
C TYR A 210 -7.89 2.38 14.42
N ARG A 211 -8.99 2.93 14.93
CA ARG A 211 -9.94 3.75 14.16
C ARG A 211 -9.85 5.20 14.60
N LEU A 212 -9.87 6.13 13.64
CA LEU A 212 -10.09 7.55 13.93
C LEU A 212 -11.46 7.78 14.57
N THR A 213 -11.52 8.66 15.55
CA THR A 213 -12.76 8.99 16.28
C THR A 213 -13.43 10.27 15.76
N ASP A 214 -12.65 11.25 15.29
CA ASP A 214 -13.15 12.50 14.71
C ASP A 214 -12.23 13.05 13.59
N ALA A 215 -12.48 12.62 12.35
CA ALA A 215 -11.70 13.08 11.18
C ALA A 215 -11.79 14.59 10.90
N GLU A 216 -12.69 15.33 11.57
CA GLU A 216 -12.86 16.78 11.39
C GLU A 216 -12.29 17.60 12.56
N SER A 217 -11.77 16.95 13.61
CA SER A 217 -11.15 17.62 14.76
C SER A 217 -9.83 18.33 14.39
N ASP A 218 -9.65 19.53 14.95
CA ASP A 218 -8.38 20.28 14.91
C ASP A 218 -7.45 19.95 16.11
N ARG A 219 -7.92 19.11 17.05
CA ARG A 219 -7.14 18.57 18.18
C ARG A 219 -6.62 17.18 17.84
N PRO A 220 -5.49 16.73 18.44
CA PRO A 220 -5.03 15.36 18.31
C PRO A 220 -6.18 14.38 18.56
N ASN A 221 -6.47 13.58 17.54
CA ASN A 221 -7.46 12.53 17.61
C ASN A 221 -6.93 11.40 18.47
N GLU A 222 -7.53 11.19 19.64
CA GLU A 222 -7.32 9.96 20.39
C GLU A 222 -7.93 8.82 19.60
N LEU A 223 -7.04 7.99 19.04
CA LEU A 223 -7.42 6.82 18.28
C LEU A 223 -8.11 5.81 19.18
N LYS A 224 -9.14 5.15 18.67
CA LYS A 224 -9.77 4.02 19.36
C LYS A 224 -9.13 2.73 18.87
N GLN A 225 -8.48 1.97 19.74
CA GLN A 225 -8.13 0.59 19.43
C GLN A 225 -9.42 -0.23 19.32
N VAL A 226 -9.66 -0.83 18.16
CA VAL A 226 -10.88 -1.59 17.87
C VAL A 226 -10.62 -3.09 17.71
N ASP A 227 -9.37 -3.46 17.41
CA ASP A 227 -8.96 -4.86 17.27
C ASP A 227 -7.45 -5.03 17.46
N SER A 228 -6.98 -6.28 17.48
CA SER A 228 -5.56 -6.64 17.45
C SER A 228 -5.36 -8.08 16.99
N LEU A 229 -4.21 -8.38 16.41
CA LEU A 229 -3.83 -9.76 16.08
C LEU A 229 -2.36 -10.01 16.42
N SER A 230 -2.12 -10.95 17.33
CA SER A 230 -0.78 -11.28 17.84
C SER A 230 0.13 -11.99 16.83
N THR A 231 -0.43 -12.44 15.71
CA THR A 231 0.30 -13.15 14.65
C THR A 231 0.63 -12.27 13.45
N LEU A 232 0.16 -11.02 13.40
CA LEU A 232 0.69 -10.05 12.44
C LEU A 232 2.18 -9.87 12.69
N PHE A 233 2.94 -9.64 11.63
CA PHE A 233 4.39 -9.47 11.76
C PHE A 233 4.90 -8.55 10.66
N MET A 234 5.58 -7.48 11.07
CA MET A 234 6.17 -6.48 10.17
C MET A 234 5.16 -5.98 9.12
N VAL A 235 4.01 -5.47 9.57
CA VAL A 235 2.95 -4.88 8.71
C VAL A 235 3.49 -3.66 7.97
N THR A 236 3.29 -3.57 6.67
CA THR A 236 3.81 -2.49 5.82
C THR A 236 2.75 -1.79 4.96
N GLY A 237 1.53 -2.34 4.87
CA GLY A 237 0.45 -1.66 4.17
C GLY A 237 -0.89 -2.36 4.34
N ALA A 238 -1.99 -1.67 4.04
CA ALA A 238 -3.31 -2.29 4.00
C ALA A 238 -4.20 -1.69 2.90
N ALA A 239 -5.10 -2.51 2.36
CA ALA A 239 -6.06 -2.05 1.37
C ALA A 239 -7.40 -2.79 1.49
N LEU A 240 -8.50 -2.05 1.46
CA LEU A 240 -9.85 -2.60 1.39
C LEU A 240 -10.26 -2.85 -0.08
N SER A 241 -10.87 -4.00 -0.35
CA SER A 241 -11.33 -4.35 -1.70
C SER A 241 -12.39 -3.36 -2.22
N PRO A 242 -12.53 -3.16 -3.53
CA PRO A 242 -13.49 -2.21 -4.09
C PRO A 242 -14.95 -2.46 -3.68
N ASN A 243 -15.36 -3.72 -3.55
CA ASN A 243 -16.67 -4.10 -3.01
C ASN A 243 -16.79 -4.00 -1.48
N GLY A 244 -15.69 -3.69 -0.79
CA GLY A 244 -15.64 -3.59 0.66
C GLY A 244 -15.62 -4.92 1.41
N GLU A 245 -15.62 -6.08 0.75
CA GLU A 245 -15.79 -7.37 1.41
C GLU A 245 -14.50 -7.97 1.98
N ARG A 246 -13.33 -7.44 1.60
CA ARG A 246 -12.04 -8.01 1.99
C ARG A 246 -11.01 -6.94 2.35
N LEU A 247 -10.41 -7.06 3.52
CA LEU A 247 -9.24 -6.28 3.92
C LEU A 247 -7.99 -7.11 3.66
N ALA A 248 -7.09 -6.58 2.83
CA ALA A 248 -5.75 -7.11 2.65
C ALA A 248 -4.80 -6.36 3.59
N VAL A 249 -4.02 -7.08 4.38
CA VAL A 249 -2.94 -6.54 5.22
C VAL A 249 -1.64 -7.16 4.74
N LEU A 250 -0.70 -6.32 4.32
CA LEU A 250 0.61 -6.71 3.87
C LEU A 250 1.57 -6.65 5.06
N GLY A 251 2.40 -7.68 5.21
CA GLY A 251 3.63 -7.58 5.97
C GLY A 251 4.80 -8.12 5.16
N PHE A 252 6.00 -8.04 5.75
CA PHE A 252 7.25 -8.32 5.04
C PHE A 252 7.32 -9.70 4.36
N ARG A 253 6.64 -10.72 4.91
CA ARG A 253 6.63 -12.10 4.38
C ARG A 253 5.25 -12.67 4.14
N ASP A 254 4.21 -11.99 4.57
CA ASP A 254 2.88 -12.55 4.63
C ASP A 254 1.89 -11.53 4.10
N LEU A 255 0.89 -12.03 3.38
CA LEU A 255 -0.30 -11.27 3.01
C LEU A 255 -1.50 -11.92 3.67
N TRP A 256 -2.12 -11.21 4.62
CA TRP A 256 -3.34 -11.64 5.28
C TRP A 256 -4.57 -11.06 4.58
N LEU A 257 -5.62 -11.87 4.43
CA LEU A 257 -6.87 -11.49 3.81
C LEU A 257 -8.05 -11.78 4.74
N PHE A 258 -8.58 -10.73 5.34
CA PHE A 258 -9.68 -10.77 6.28
C PHE A 258 -11.01 -10.53 5.54
N PRO A 259 -12.05 -11.35 5.78
CA PRO A 259 -13.40 -11.03 5.32
C PRO A 259 -13.96 -9.85 6.12
N ARG A 260 -14.96 -9.17 5.58
CA ARG A 260 -15.71 -8.15 6.31
C ARG A 260 -16.37 -8.75 7.55
N PRO A 261 -16.18 -8.14 8.75
CA PRO A 261 -16.89 -8.53 9.94
C PRO A 261 -18.41 -8.43 9.76
N SER A 262 -19.14 -9.39 10.31
CA SER A 262 -20.61 -9.38 10.28
C SER A 262 -21.23 -8.18 11.02
N SER A 263 -20.49 -7.60 11.96
CA SER A 263 -20.85 -6.36 12.67
C SER A 263 -19.60 -5.65 13.20
N GLY A 264 -19.65 -4.33 13.29
CA GLY A 264 -18.54 -3.53 13.81
C GLY A 264 -17.35 -3.50 12.86
N ASP A 265 -16.16 -3.36 13.43
CA ASP A 265 -14.90 -3.10 12.75
C ASP A 265 -13.75 -3.97 13.29
N ALA A 266 -14.09 -5.11 13.90
CA ALA A 266 -13.13 -6.11 14.38
C ALA A 266 -12.61 -6.97 13.22
N TRP A 267 -11.95 -6.33 12.24
CA TRP A 267 -11.41 -6.97 11.04
C TRP A 267 -10.39 -8.07 11.32
N LEU A 268 -9.48 -7.82 12.27
CA LEU A 268 -8.33 -8.70 12.56
C LEU A 268 -8.72 -9.95 13.35
N SER A 269 -9.89 -9.93 14.00
CA SER A 269 -10.49 -11.05 14.72
C SER A 269 -11.19 -12.05 13.79
N GLU A 270 -11.46 -11.70 12.54
CA GLU A 270 -12.11 -12.59 11.59
C GLU A 270 -11.19 -13.74 11.13
N SER A 271 -11.80 -14.88 10.80
CA SER A 271 -11.07 -16.01 10.21
C SER A 271 -10.57 -15.61 8.81
N HIS A 272 -9.25 -15.59 8.65
CA HIS A 272 -8.58 -15.05 7.48
C HIS A 272 -7.78 -16.10 6.73
N GLN A 273 -7.41 -15.74 5.49
CA GLN A 273 -6.44 -16.48 4.70
C GLN A 273 -5.07 -15.80 4.81
N THR A 274 -3.99 -16.59 4.69
CA THR A 274 -2.62 -16.07 4.66
C THR A 274 -1.89 -16.65 3.46
N LEU A 275 -1.22 -15.78 2.71
CA LEU A 275 -0.28 -16.16 1.65
C LEU A 275 1.16 -15.89 2.14
N ASP A 276 1.98 -16.95 2.19
CA ASP A 276 3.43 -16.83 2.39
C ASP A 276 4.10 -16.28 1.12
N LEU A 277 4.69 -15.10 1.23
CA LEU A 277 5.37 -14.38 0.15
C LEU A 277 6.84 -14.80 -0.02
N THR A 278 7.41 -15.54 0.93
CA THR A 278 8.83 -15.94 0.94
C THR A 278 9.28 -16.63 -0.36
N PRO A 279 8.49 -17.55 -0.97
CA PRO A 279 8.89 -18.25 -2.18
C PRO A 279 9.02 -17.37 -3.43
N TYR A 280 8.48 -16.15 -3.41
CA TYR A 280 8.39 -15.28 -4.60
C TYR A 280 9.53 -14.27 -4.74
N PHE A 281 10.44 -14.20 -3.76
CA PHE A 281 11.64 -13.35 -3.80
C PHE A 281 11.33 -11.88 -4.12
N MET A 282 10.30 -11.32 -3.49
CA MET A 282 9.81 -9.97 -3.81
C MET A 282 10.70 -8.83 -3.30
N GLY A 283 11.67 -9.11 -2.42
CA GLY A 283 12.39 -8.07 -1.68
C GLY A 283 11.53 -7.50 -0.55
N GLN A 284 11.86 -6.30 -0.08
CA GLN A 284 11.13 -5.60 0.97
C GLN A 284 9.84 -4.99 0.40
N VAL A 285 8.72 -5.68 0.63
CA VAL A 285 7.39 -5.27 0.18
C VAL A 285 6.81 -4.23 1.13
N GLU A 286 6.43 -3.07 0.59
CA GLU A 286 5.96 -1.93 1.36
C GLU A 286 4.52 -1.57 0.98
N ALA A 287 4.20 -1.50 -0.31
CA ALA A 287 2.92 -0.96 -0.73
C ALA A 287 1.93 -2.03 -1.24
N ILE A 288 0.64 -1.85 -0.97
CA ILE A 288 -0.44 -2.73 -1.48
C ILE A 288 -1.67 -1.95 -1.95
N THR A 289 -2.27 -2.36 -3.07
CA THR A 289 -3.57 -1.81 -3.52
C THR A 289 -4.38 -2.85 -4.30
N TRP A 290 -5.71 -2.77 -4.21
CA TRP A 290 -6.60 -3.57 -5.06
C TRP A 290 -6.73 -2.98 -6.47
N LEU A 291 -6.72 -3.86 -7.48
CA LEU A 291 -7.08 -3.56 -8.87
C LEU A 291 -8.57 -3.75 -9.13
N ASP A 292 -9.13 -4.79 -8.52
CA ASP A 292 -10.54 -5.20 -8.49
C ASP A 292 -10.76 -6.14 -7.30
N ASP A 293 -11.92 -6.79 -7.18
CA ASP A 293 -12.25 -7.64 -6.03
C ASP A 293 -11.47 -8.96 -5.95
N GLN A 294 -10.63 -9.27 -6.95
CA GLN A 294 -9.87 -10.52 -7.05
C GLN A 294 -8.37 -10.31 -7.28
N ARG A 295 -7.92 -9.10 -7.61
CA ARG A 295 -6.52 -8.83 -7.93
C ARG A 295 -5.97 -7.67 -7.14
N LEU A 296 -4.75 -7.85 -6.63
CA LEU A 296 -3.97 -6.90 -5.87
C LEU A 296 -2.66 -6.60 -6.60
N TRP A 297 -2.12 -5.42 -6.38
CA TRP A 297 -0.71 -5.15 -6.55
C TRP A 297 -0.01 -5.09 -5.20
N VAL A 298 1.15 -5.74 -5.14
CA VAL A 298 2.14 -5.61 -4.07
C VAL A 298 3.38 -4.99 -4.68
N VAL A 299 3.93 -3.96 -4.04
CA VAL A 299 5.08 -3.20 -4.53
C VAL A 299 6.19 -3.21 -3.49
N ASN A 300 7.41 -3.48 -3.93
CA ASN A 300 8.58 -3.39 -3.07
C ASN A 300 9.19 -1.98 -3.06
N GLU A 301 10.05 -1.70 -2.07
CA GLU A 301 10.73 -0.40 -1.92
C GLU A 301 11.41 0.05 -3.22
N ALA A 302 11.98 -0.89 -3.97
CA ALA A 302 12.68 -0.61 -5.22
C ALA A 302 11.75 -0.36 -6.43
N GLY A 303 10.43 -0.36 -6.22
CA GLY A 303 9.40 -0.10 -7.24
C GLY A 303 9.04 -1.30 -8.12
N SER A 304 9.45 -2.52 -7.79
CA SER A 304 8.99 -3.74 -8.50
C SER A 304 7.56 -4.07 -8.10
N VAL A 305 6.70 -4.24 -9.10
CA VAL A 305 5.27 -4.53 -8.93
C VAL A 305 4.98 -5.99 -9.21
N PHE A 306 4.27 -6.63 -8.27
CA PHE A 306 3.77 -8.00 -8.36
C PHE A 306 2.25 -7.98 -8.33
N GLU A 307 1.61 -8.76 -9.20
CA GLU A 307 0.16 -8.96 -9.17
C GLU A 307 -0.14 -10.24 -8.39
N VAL A 308 -1.02 -10.13 -7.41
CA VAL A 308 -1.55 -11.26 -6.65
C VAL A 308 -3.02 -11.45 -7.04
N SER A 309 -3.37 -12.61 -7.59
CA SER A 309 -4.74 -12.96 -8.01
C SER A 309 -5.35 -14.04 -7.11
N LEU A 310 -6.60 -13.84 -6.75
CA LEU A 310 -7.45 -14.79 -6.01
C LEU A 310 -8.24 -15.63 -7.03
N ASP A 311 -7.71 -16.78 -7.44
CA ASP A 311 -8.49 -17.71 -8.24
C ASP A 311 -9.50 -18.42 -7.33
N ALA A 312 -10.79 -18.13 -7.54
CA ALA A 312 -11.83 -19.04 -7.07
C ALA A 312 -11.69 -20.32 -7.89
N ALA A 313 -11.33 -21.44 -7.24
CA ALA A 313 -11.33 -22.74 -7.91
C ALA A 313 -12.66 -22.91 -8.66
N VAL A 314 -12.61 -23.04 -9.99
CA VAL A 314 -13.78 -23.24 -10.85
C VAL A 314 -14.40 -24.58 -10.50
N GLY A 315 -15.36 -24.54 -9.56
CA GLY A 315 -16.10 -25.67 -9.06
C GLY A 315 -17.59 -25.57 -9.38
N LYS A 316 -17.95 -25.49 -10.67
CA LYS A 316 -19.27 -25.93 -11.12
C LYS A 316 -19.08 -27.03 -12.16
N LYS A 317 -19.00 -28.28 -11.67
CA LYS A 317 -19.53 -29.39 -12.45
C LYS A 317 -21.02 -29.10 -12.62
N GLU A 318 -21.41 -28.65 -13.81
CA GLU A 318 -22.79 -28.80 -14.24
C GLU A 318 -23.12 -30.28 -14.11
N ALA A 319 -23.96 -30.61 -13.13
CA ALA A 319 -24.64 -31.88 -13.10
C ALA A 319 -25.55 -31.91 -14.32
N SER A 320 -25.13 -32.63 -15.35
CA SER A 320 -26.05 -33.16 -16.35
C SER A 320 -27.02 -34.07 -15.59
N LEU A 321 -28.25 -33.59 -15.43
CA LEU A 321 -29.39 -34.41 -15.03
C LEU A 321 -29.80 -35.31 -16.22
N PRO A 322 -30.41 -36.48 -15.93
CA PRO A 322 -30.30 -37.71 -16.73
C PRO A 322 -30.87 -37.65 -18.15
#